data_AF-A0A327YHF6-F1
#
_entry.id   AF-A0A327YHF6-F1
#
_cell.length_a   1.000
_cell.length_b   1.000
_cell.length_c   1.000
_cell.angle_alpha   90.00
_cell.angle_beta   90.00
_cell.angle_gamma   90.00
#
_symmetry.space_group_name_H-M   'P 1'
#
loop_
_entity.id
_entity.type
_entity.pdbx_description
1 polymer ?
#
loop_
_entity_poly.entity_id
_entity_poly.type
_entity_poly.pdbx_seq_one_letter_code
_entity_poly.pdbx_strand_id
1 'polypeptide(L)' 'MIYSQPGEKNAKVQFKKRYDNYINGEWVPPVAGQYFENITPVTGEVFCEVARSQAEDIDMLLKILFQSHLN' A
#
# COMPACT_ATOMS: atom_id res chain seq x y z
N MET A 1 -12.73 13.07 24.31
CA MET A 1 -12.33 13.92 23.17
C MET A 1 -12.83 13.27 21.90
N ILE A 2 -13.50 14.01 21.03
CA ILE A 2 -13.92 13.53 19.72
C ILE A 2 -12.80 13.91 18.74
N TYR A 3 -12.24 12.93 18.04
CA TYR A 3 -11.25 13.16 16.98
C TYR A 3 -11.97 13.27 15.64
N SER A 4 -11.56 14.22 14.81
CA SER A 4 -11.95 14.24 13.40
C SER A 4 -11.52 12.95 12.71
N GLN A 5 -12.35 12.48 11.78
CA GLN A 5 -12.05 11.26 11.05
C GLN A 5 -10.81 11.47 10.16
N PRO A 6 -9.99 10.44 9.94
CA PRO A 6 -8.87 10.55 9.01
C PRO A 6 -9.31 11.04 7.62
N GLY A 7 -8.54 11.95 7.01
CA GLY A 7 -8.90 12.55 5.72
C GLY A 7 -9.66 13.88 5.81
N GLU A 8 -10.24 14.21 6.97
CA GLU A 8 -10.91 15.50 7.18
C GLU A 8 -9.91 16.65 7.39
N LYS A 9 -10.37 17.89 7.19
CA LYS A 9 -9.54 19.11 7.30
C LYS A 9 -8.81 19.24 8.64
N ASN A 10 -9.44 18.78 9.74
CA ASN A 10 -8.90 18.87 11.09
C ASN A 10 -8.37 17.51 11.60
N ALA A 11 -8.24 16.52 10.72
CA ALA A 11 -7.72 15.21 11.06
C ALA A 11 -6.24 15.32 11.44
N LYS A 12 -5.85 14.62 12.52
CA LYS A 12 -4.43 14.52 12.91
C LYS A 12 -3.60 13.69 11.94
N VAL A 13 -4.26 12.90 11.10
CA VAL A 13 -3.64 11.93 10.19
C VAL A 13 -4.28 12.04 8.82
N GLN A 14 -3.44 11.96 7.79
CA GLN A 14 -3.82 11.97 6.39
C GLN A 14 -3.33 10.68 5.74
N PHE A 15 -4.19 10.06 4.93
CA PHE A 15 -3.89 8.82 4.23
C PHE A 15 -3.89 9.04 2.72
N LYS A 16 -3.05 8.29 2.00
CA LYS A 16 -3.08 8.29 0.54
C LYS A 16 -4.27 7.46 0.07
N LYS A 17 -4.81 7.82 -1.10
CA LYS A 17 -5.89 7.05 -1.73
C LYS A 17 -5.43 5.65 -2.15
N ARG A 18 -4.15 5.49 -2.48
CA ARG A 18 -3.57 4.24 -2.97
C ARG A 18 -2.15 4.06 -2.41
N TYR A 19 -1.83 2.81 -2.07
CA TYR A 19 -0.52 2.39 -1.63
C TYR A 19 -0.01 1.24 -2.51
N ASP A 20 1.23 1.39 -2.98
CA ASP A 20 1.94 0.40 -3.77
C ASP A 20 2.66 -0.63 -2.88
N ASN A 21 3.34 -1.61 -3.47
CA ASN A 21 4.22 -2.50 -2.71
C ASN A 21 5.42 -1.74 -2.19
N TYR A 22 5.91 -2.06 -1.00
CA TYR A 22 7.14 -1.47 -0.49
C TYR A 22 8.28 -2.47 -0.58
N ILE A 23 9.13 -2.32 -1.60
CA ILE A 23 10.17 -3.27 -1.98
C ILE A 23 11.51 -2.55 -1.99
N ASN A 24 12.48 -3.07 -1.23
CA ASN A 24 13.85 -2.54 -1.16
C ASN A 24 13.94 -1.02 -0.87
N GLY A 25 13.06 -0.50 0.00
CA GLY A 25 13.05 0.92 0.35
C GLY A 25 12.26 1.82 -0.61
N GLU A 26 11.65 1.25 -1.64
CA GLU A 26 10.90 2.00 -2.65
C GLU A 26 9.44 1.54 -2.73
N TRP A 27 8.57 2.45 -3.16
CA TRP A 27 7.17 2.16 -3.49
C TRP A 27 7.09 1.72 -4.95
N VAL A 28 6.70 0.47 -5.18
CA VAL A 28 6.68 -0.20 -6.49
C VAL A 28 5.27 -0.70 -6.78
N PRO A 29 4.63 -0.29 -7.89
CA PRO A 29 3.31 -0.80 -8.26
C PRO A 29 3.31 -2.32 -8.40
N PRO A 30 2.20 -3.01 -8.10
CA PRO A 30 2.09 -4.45 -8.31
C PRO A 30 2.25 -4.78 -9.79
N VAL A 31 2.95 -5.86 -10.11
CA VAL A 31 3.25 -6.27 -11.50
C VAL A 31 1.98 -6.43 -12.34
N ALA A 32 0.93 -6.99 -11.77
CA ALA A 32 -0.37 -7.16 -12.44
C ALA A 32 -1.25 -5.88 -12.42
N GLY A 33 -0.80 -4.79 -11.80
CA GLY A 33 -1.56 -3.54 -11.65
C GLY A 33 -2.82 -3.67 -10.78
N GLN A 34 -2.95 -4.76 -10.03
CA GLN A 34 -4.14 -5.05 -9.23
C GLN A 34 -4.06 -4.40 -7.85
N TYR A 35 -5.19 -3.85 -7.41
CA TYR A 35 -5.36 -3.29 -6.07
C TYR A 35 -6.65 -3.82 -5.46
N PHE A 36 -6.77 -3.80 -4.14
CA PHE A 36 -8.04 -4.05 -3.46
C PHE A 36 -8.40 -2.92 -2.51
N GLU A 37 -9.70 -2.75 -2.33
CA GLU A 37 -10.28 -1.75 -1.43
C GLU A 37 -10.09 -2.17 0.03
N ASN A 38 -9.45 -1.30 0.81
CA ASN A 38 -9.41 -1.40 2.26
C ASN A 38 -10.65 -0.69 2.80
N ILE A 39 -11.68 -1.46 3.11
CA ILE A 39 -12.96 -0.95 3.60
C ILE A 39 -12.85 -0.74 5.11
N THR A 40 -13.22 0.45 5.60
CA THR A 40 -13.21 0.72 7.04
C THR A 40 -14.36 -0.03 7.74
N PRO A 41 -14.11 -0.73 8.85
CA PRO A 41 -15.17 -1.36 9.62
C PRO A 41 -16.07 -0.35 10.36
N VAL A 42 -15.68 0.93 10.40
CA VAL A 42 -16.42 1.98 11.10
C VAL A 42 -17.58 2.52 10.27
N THR A 43 -17.35 2.79 8.99
CA THR A 43 -18.38 3.36 8.08
C THR A 43 -18.80 2.41 6.95
N GLY A 44 -18.03 1.35 6.69
CA GLY A 44 -18.26 0.46 5.55
C GLY A 44 -17.85 1.05 4.20
N GLU A 45 -17.20 2.21 4.19
CA GLU A 45 -16.75 2.88 2.97
C GLU A 45 -15.29 2.52 2.64
N VAL A 46 -14.90 2.73 1.38
CA VAL A 46 -13.51 2.55 0.93
C VAL A 46 -12.63 3.60 1.59
N PHE A 47 -11.68 3.15 2.41
CA PHE A 47 -10.74 4.01 3.09
C PHE A 47 -9.53 4.35 2.21
N CYS A 48 -8.95 3.32 1.59
CA CYS A 48 -7.88 3.44 0.61
C CYS A 48 -7.81 2.16 -0.24
N GLU A 49 -6.95 2.17 -1.25
CA GLU A 49 -6.57 0.98 -2.00
C GLU A 49 -5.15 0.56 -1.65
N VAL A 50 -4.92 -0.74 -1.60
CA VAL A 50 -3.59 -1.33 -1.38
C VAL A 50 -3.27 -2.32 -2.49
N ALA A 51 -1.99 -2.38 -2.87
CA ALA A 51 -1.52 -3.30 -3.90
C ALA A 51 -1.90 -4.75 -3.57
N ARG A 52 -2.41 -5.46 -4.58
CA ARG A 52 -2.73 -6.88 -4.51
C ARG A 52 -1.60 -7.67 -5.14
N SER A 53 -0.55 -7.91 -4.36
CA SER A 53 0.62 -8.65 -4.83
C SER A 53 0.27 -10.06 -5.28
N GLN A 54 0.92 -10.49 -6.35
CA GLN A 54 0.84 -11.83 -6.89
C GLN A 54 2.21 -12.51 -6.84
N ALA A 55 2.30 -13.75 -7.33
CA ALA A 55 3.55 -14.51 -7.32
C ALA A 55 4.68 -13.76 -8.07
N GLU A 56 4.34 -13.02 -9.11
CA GLU A 56 5.28 -12.23 -9.92
C GLU A 56 5.96 -11.12 -9.11
N ASP A 57 5.24 -10.49 -8.18
CA ASP A 57 5.79 -9.48 -7.28
C ASP A 57 6.82 -10.09 -6.30
N ILE A 58 6.56 -11.33 -5.85
CA ILE A 58 7.46 -12.09 -4.97
C ILE A 58 8.73 -12.46 -5.75
N ASP A 59 8.58 -12.97 -6.96
CA ASP A 59 9.71 -13.34 -7.82
C ASP A 59 10.58 -12.11 -8.16
N MET A 60 9.95 -10.96 -8.41
CA MET A 60 10.66 -9.70 -8.62
C MET A 60 11.43 -9.28 -7.37
N LEU A 61 10.81 -9.33 -6.19
CA LEU A 61 11.47 -9.02 -4.92
C LEU A 61 12.70 -9.93 -4.69
N LEU A 62 12.56 -11.25 -4.93
CA LEU A 62 13.66 -12.20 -4.78
C LEU A 62 14.82 -11.85 -5.72
N LYS A 63 14.55 -11.55 -7.00
CA LYS A 63 15.58 -11.13 -7.97
C LYS A 63 16.32 -9.87 -7.50
N ILE A 64 15.59 -8.86 -7.01
CA ILE A 64 16.18 -7.62 -6.49
C ILE A 64 17.08 -7.91 -5.28
N LEU A 65 16.60 -8.73 -4.33
CA LEU A 65 17.36 -9.08 -3.13
C LEU A 65 18.66 -9.84 -3.50
N PHE A 66 18.59 -10.81 -4.40
CA PHE A 66 19.79 -11.52 -4.86
C PHE A 66 20.80 -10.59 -5.53
N GLN A 67 20.34 -9.62 -6.32
CA GLN A 67 21.22 -8.61 -6.93
C GLN A 67 21.84 -7.66 -5.91
N SER A 68 21.09 -7.25 -4.88
CA SER A 68 21.61 -6.36 -3.83
C SER A 68 22.72 -6.99 -3.00
N HIS A 69 22.72 -8.32 -2.82
CA HIS A 69 23.70 -9.02 -2.00
C HIS A 69 25.02 -9.32 -2.74
N LEU A 70 25.06 -9.09 -4.05
CA LEU A 70 26.24 -9.32 -4.90
C LEU A 70 27.11 -8.06 -5.09
N ASN A 71 26.79 -6.94 -4.42
CA ASN A 71 27.52 -5.69 -4.50
C ASN A 71 28.09 -5.26 -3.15
#